data_AF-A0A316E639-F1
#
_entry.id   AF-A0A316E639-F1
#
_cell.length_a   1.000
_cell.length_b   1.000
_cell.length_c   1.000
_cell.angle_alpha   90.00
_cell.angle_beta   90.00
_cell.angle_gamma   90.00
#
_symmetry.space_group_name_H-M   'P 1'
#
loop_
_entity.id
_entity.type
_entity.pdbx_description
1 polymer ?
#
loop_
_entity_poly.entity_id
_entity_poly.type
_entity_poly.pdbx_seq_one_letter_code
_entity_poly.pdbx_strand_id
1 'polypeptide(L)' 'MMMYWWVIVLVVLVLGISMYAGKNGNVLRRKQKPMDILDERFAKGEVSKEEYEEQKRIINSKN' A
#
# COMPACT_ATOMS: atom_id res chain seq x y z
N MET A 1 19.96 20.56 -21.89
CA MET A 1 20.70 19.29 -21.94
C MET A 1 20.80 18.51 -20.61
N MET A 2 20.50 19.09 -19.44
CA MET A 2 20.56 18.36 -18.14
C MET A 2 19.21 17.85 -17.61
N MET A 3 18.09 18.32 -18.15
CA MET A 3 16.74 18.00 -17.61
C MET A 3 16.24 16.61 -18.01
N TYR A 4 16.68 16.09 -19.16
CA TYR A 4 16.26 14.77 -19.66
C TYR A 4 16.77 13.61 -18.81
N TRP A 5 17.91 13.79 -18.15
CA TRP A 5 18.50 12.76 -17.29
C TRP A 5 17.64 12.46 -16.05
N TRP A 6 17.02 13.49 -15.49
CA TRP A 6 16.09 13.36 -14.36
C TRP A 6 14.84 12.55 -14.71
N VAL A 7 14.34 12.66 -15.94
CA VAL A 7 13.19 11.88 -16.42
C VAL A 7 13.54 10.40 -16.50
N ILE A 8 14.74 10.06 -17.00
CA ILE A 8 15.20 8.67 -17.08
C ILE A 8 15.36 8.08 -15.67
N VAL A 9 15.96 8.83 -14.74
CA VAL A 9 16.11 8.41 -13.34
C VAL A 9 14.75 8.19 -12.67
N LEU A 10 13.78 9.09 -12.89
CA LEU A 10 12.41 8.93 -12.38
C LEU A 10 11.73 7.68 -12.93
N VAL A 11 11.85 7.42 -14.23
CA VAL A 11 11.27 6.23 -14.86
C VAL A 11 11.86 4.96 -14.27
N VAL A 12 13.18 4.89 -14.09
CA VAL A 12 13.85 3.72 -13.50
C VAL A 12 13.44 3.53 -12.03
N LEU A 13 13.30 4.63 -11.27
CA LEU A 13 12.84 4.58 -9.88
C LEU A 13 11.40 4.03 -9.78
N VAL A 14 10.49 4.55 -10.61
CA VAL A 14 9.08 4.11 -10.64
C VAL A 14 8.98 2.65 -11.09
N LEU A 15 9.74 2.24 -12.12
CA LEU A 15 9.78 0.84 -12.56
C LEU A 15 10.38 -0.08 -11.50
N GLY A 16 11.42 0.35 -10.77
CA GLY A 16 12.01 -0.40 -9.67
C GLY A 16 11.00 -0.64 -8.54
N ILE A 17 10.29 0.41 -8.12
CA ILE A 17 9.25 0.29 -7.07
C ILE A 17 8.07 -0.55 -7.58
N SER A 18 7.60 -0.32 -8.81
CA SER A 18 6.48 -1.08 -9.40
C SER A 18 6.80 -2.56 -9.58
N MET A 19 8.04 -2.89 -9.95
CA MET A 19 8.48 -4.29 -10.11
C MET A 19 8.69 -4.97 -8.75
N TYR A 20 9.18 -4.27 -7.73
CA TYR A 20 9.26 -4.79 -6.36
C TYR A 20 7.88 -4.93 -5.71
N ALA A 21 6.97 -3.97 -5.91
CA ALA A 21 5.59 -4.04 -5.44
C ALA A 21 4.78 -5.14 -6.17
N GLY A 22 4.95 -5.26 -7.49
CA GLY A 22 4.30 -6.27 -8.33
C GLY A 22 4.76 -7.70 -8.05
N LYS A 23 6.02 -7.90 -7.64
CA LYS A 23 6.54 -9.23 -7.28
C LYS A 23 6.01 -9.73 -5.92
N ASN A 24 5.53 -8.84 -5.06
CA ASN A 24 4.80 -9.21 -3.84
C ASN A 24 3.28 -9.40 -4.07
N GLY A 25 2.78 -8.97 -5.22
CA GLY A 25 1.35 -9.01 -5.57
C GLY A 25 0.80 -10.39 -5.96
N ASN A 26 1.64 -11.42 -6.13
CA ASN A 26 1.20 -12.76 -6.57
C ASN A 26 1.33 -13.88 -5.53
N VAL A 27 1.69 -13.59 -4.27
CA VAL A 27 1.76 -14.61 -3.19
C VAL A 27 0.66 -14.40 -2.12
N LEU A 28 -0.07 -13.29 -2.15
CA LEU A 28 -1.14 -12.96 -1.20
C LEU A 28 -2.53 -13.47 -1.61
N ARG A 29 -2.60 -14.57 -2.37
CA ARG A 29 -3.82 -15.39 -2.51
C ARG A 29 -4.13 -16.20 -1.23
N ARG A 30 -3.60 -15.81 -0.08
CA ARG A 30 -3.84 -16.45 1.22
C ARG A 30 -4.20 -15.37 2.24
N LYS A 31 -5.49 -15.04 2.31
CA LYS A 31 -6.10 -14.09 3.26
C LYS A 31 -5.48 -12.69 3.20
N GLN A 32 -6.01 -11.80 2.35
CA GLN A 32 -5.91 -10.36 2.64
C GLN A 32 -6.39 -10.18 4.09
N LYS A 33 -5.50 -9.75 4.97
CA LYS A 33 -5.87 -9.56 6.36
C LYS A 33 -6.88 -8.42 6.36
N PRO A 34 -7.95 -8.48 7.18
CA PRO A 34 -8.88 -7.37 7.32
C PRO A 34 -8.17 -6.04 7.62
N MET A 35 -6.97 -6.11 8.22
CA MET A 35 -6.06 -4.99 8.47
C MET A 35 -5.57 -4.30 7.18
N ASP A 36 -5.21 -5.04 6.14
CA ASP A 36 -4.65 -4.48 4.89
C ASP A 36 -5.73 -3.67 4.14
N ILE A 37 -6.97 -4.14 4.18
CA ILE A 37 -8.13 -3.43 3.59
C ILE A 37 -8.43 -2.14 4.38
N LEU A 38 -8.28 -2.18 5.71
CA LEU A 38 -8.48 -1.02 6.56
C LEU A 38 -7.39 0.04 6.33
N ASP A 39 -6.14 -0.38 6.22
CA ASP A 39 -4.99 0.48 5.90
C ASP A 39 -5.14 1.15 4.52
N GLU A 40 -5.63 0.41 3.52
CA GLU A 40 -5.87 0.95 2.18
C GLU A 40 -6.94 2.05 2.19
N ARG A 41 -8.04 1.85 2.92
CA ARG A 41 -9.13 2.84 3.03
C ARG A 41 -8.73 4.08 3.82
N PHE A 42 -7.92 3.91 4.86
CA PHE A 42 -7.33 5.02 5.60
C PHE A 42 -6.36 5.83 4.73
N ALA A 43 -5.52 5.16 3.94
CA ALA A 43 -4.62 5.83 2.98
C ALA A 43 -5.39 6.57 1.87
N LYS A 44 -6.56 6.08 1.47
CA LYS A 44 -7.49 6.76 0.55
C LYS A 44 -8.23 7.94 1.20
N GLY A 45 -8.15 8.11 2.52
CA GLY A 45 -8.86 9.15 3.26
C GLY A 45 -10.37 8.90 3.40
N GLU A 46 -10.82 7.68 3.12
CA GLU A 46 -12.24 7.28 3.20
C GLU A 46 -12.67 6.96 4.65
N VAL A 47 -11.72 6.86 5.57
CA VAL A 47 -11.91 6.49 6.97
C VAL A 47 -11.20 7.50 7.86
N SER A 48 -11.88 8.01 8.88
CA SER A 48 -11.28 8.91 9.86
C SER A 48 -10.32 8.16 10.78
N LYS A 49 -9.38 8.89 11.42
CA LYS A 49 -8.42 8.31 12.37
C LYS A 49 -9.10 7.58 13.53
N GLU A 50 -10.25 8.08 13.98
CA GLU A 50 -11.03 7.46 15.06
C GLU A 50 -11.63 6.12 14.62
N GLU A 51 -12.27 6.08 13.45
CA GLU A 51 -12.86 4.85 12.87
C GLU A 51 -11.78 3.80 12.56
N TYR A 52 -10.59 4.24 12.15
CA TYR A 52 -9.45 3.36 11.90
C TYR A 52 -8.99 2.66 13.19
N GLU A 53 -8.84 3.40 14.29
CA GLU A 53 -8.42 2.85 15.59
C GLU A 53 -9.45 1.85 16.14
N GLU A 54 -10.74 2.13 16.01
CA GLU A 54 -11.80 1.24 16.46
C GLU A 54 -11.80 -0.09 15.68
N GLN A 55 -11.77 -0.02 14.35
CA GLN A 55 -11.76 -1.22 13.51
C GLN A 55 -10.48 -2.04 13.67
N LYS A 56 -9.33 -1.38 13.85
CA LYS A 56 -8.06 -2.05 14.14
C LYS A 56 -8.11 -2.87 15.42
N ARG A 57 -8.73 -2.34 16.49
CA ARG A 57 -8.92 -3.08 17.76
C ARG A 57 -9.84 -4.28 17.59
N ILE A 58 -10.95 -4.12 16.86
CA ILE A 58 -11.91 -5.20 16.60
C ILE A 58 -11.26 -6.34 15.80
N ILE A 59 -10.46 -6.00 14.77
CA ILE A 59 -9.77 -6.98 13.93
C ILE A 59 -8.68 -7.73 14.73
N ASN A 60 -7.93 -7.03 15.59
CA ASN A 60 -6.90 -7.64 16.42
C ASN A 60 -7.48 -8.57 17.50
N SER A 61 -8.61 -8.20 18.10
CA SER A 61 -9.28 -8.99 19.15
C SER A 61 -9.95 -10.27 18.63
N LYS A 62 -10.12 -10.44 17.32
CA LYS A 62 -10.84 -11.58 16.71
C LYS A 62 -9.91 -12.65 16.11
N ASN A 63 -8.61 -12.54 16.34
CA ASN A 63 -7.56 -13.49 15.92
C ASN A 63 -6.99 -14.20 17.14
#